data_AF-A0A521KJS7-F1
#
_entry.id   AF-A0A521KJS7-F1
#
_cell.length_a   1.000
_cell.length_b   1.000
_cell.length_c   1.000
_cell.angle_alpha   90.00
_cell.angle_beta   90.00
_cell.angle_gamma   90.00
#
_symmetry.space_group_name_H-M   'P 1'
#
loop_
_entity.id
_entity.type
_entity.pdbx_description
1 polymer ?
#
loop_
_entity_poly.entity_id
_entity_poly.type
_entity_poly.pdbx_seq_one_letter_code
_entity_poly.pdbx_strand_id
1 'polypeptide(L)'
;MAGHEDEERGDDAPVTPRELLRGALVDAADPRFPRWLPLPGALFALGWAGYQTAAMDAGFLPTLLWPGVAIFALVTVAAWFGWQLEID
;
A
#
# COMPACT_ATOMS: atom_id res chain seq x y z
N MET A 1 11.58 49.20 -18.32
CA MET A 1 10.58 48.20 -17.88
C MET A 1 11.35 46.93 -17.62
N ALA A 2 11.69 46.68 -16.36
CA ALA A 2 12.46 45.53 -15.91
C ALA A 2 11.52 44.32 -15.73
N GLY A 3 12.06 43.13 -15.98
CA GLY A 3 11.33 41.88 -16.09
C GLY A 3 10.62 41.47 -14.79
N HIS A 4 9.41 40.94 -14.96
CA HIS A 4 8.80 40.02 -14.00
C HIS A 4 9.39 38.63 -14.26
N GLU A 5 10.56 38.39 -13.68
CA GLU A 5 11.10 37.04 -13.46
C GLU A 5 10.68 36.61 -12.05
N ASP A 6 9.38 36.50 -11.81
CA ASP A 6 8.86 35.95 -10.56
C ASP A 6 8.77 34.43 -10.71
N GLU A 7 9.90 33.79 -10.41
CA GLU A 7 9.99 32.58 -9.58
C GLU A 7 9.03 31.41 -9.91
N GLU A 8 9.23 30.73 -11.04
CA GLU A 8 9.00 29.28 -11.12
C GLU A 8 10.11 28.55 -10.34
N ARG A 9 10.12 28.74 -9.03
CA ARG A 9 11.13 28.17 -8.13
C ARG A 9 10.58 26.92 -7.46
N GLY A 10 10.83 25.79 -8.12
CA GLY A 10 11.19 24.54 -7.42
C GLY A 10 10.04 23.61 -7.08
N ASP A 11 9.50 22.94 -8.09
CA ASP A 11 8.76 21.67 -7.94
C ASP A 11 9.71 20.45 -7.85
N ASP A 12 10.99 20.71 -7.50
CA ASP A 12 12.10 19.74 -7.44
C ASP A 12 12.61 19.55 -6.00
N ALA A 13 11.78 19.85 -4.99
CA ALA A 13 12.10 19.50 -3.61
C ALA A 13 12.02 17.97 -3.45
N PRO A 14 13.01 17.30 -2.82
CA PRO A 14 12.97 15.86 -2.63
C PRO A 14 11.76 15.50 -1.76
N VAL A 15 10.73 14.92 -2.37
CA VAL A 15 9.51 14.52 -1.68
C VAL A 15 9.89 13.49 -0.62
N THR A 16 9.74 13.86 0.66
CA THR A 16 10.11 12.95 1.74
C THR A 16 9.06 11.84 1.89
N PRO A 17 9.44 10.63 2.34
CA PRO A 17 8.47 9.54 2.58
C PRO A 17 7.32 9.95 3.51
N ARG A 18 7.56 10.91 4.40
CA ARG A 18 6.55 11.46 5.31
C ARG A 18 5.56 12.35 4.58
N GLU A 19 5.99 13.13 3.60
CA GLU A 19 5.12 13.96 2.76
C GLU A 19 4.27 13.09 1.85
N LEU A 20 4.83 12.02 1.27
CA LEU A 20 4.08 10.99 0.55
C LEU A 20 3.02 10.32 1.45
N LEU A 21 3.40 9.93 2.68
CA LEU A 21 2.44 9.36 3.62
C LEU A 21 1.33 10.35 3.99
N ARG A 22 1.68 11.63 4.14
CA ARG A 22 0.73 12.68 4.52
C ARG A 22 -0.22 13.01 3.38
N GLY A 23 0.28 13.14 2.15
CA GLY A 23 -0.53 13.30 0.95
C GLY A 23 -1.49 12.13 0.77
N ALA A 24 -0.96 10.90 0.75
CA ALA A 24 -1.75 9.68 0.61
C ALA A 24 -2.81 9.53 1.71
N LEU A 25 -2.52 9.87 2.98
CA LEU A 25 -3.51 9.81 4.07
C LEU A 25 -4.54 10.94 4.04
N VAL A 26 -4.21 12.11 3.47
CA VAL A 26 -5.11 13.25 3.32
C VAL A 26 -6.03 13.07 2.11
N ASP A 27 -5.52 12.53 0.99
CA ASP A 27 -6.31 12.14 -0.19
C ASP A 27 -7.07 10.81 0.02
N ALA A 28 -6.63 9.94 0.93
CA ALA A 28 -7.40 8.77 1.38
C ALA A 28 -8.77 9.10 1.97
N ALA A 29 -9.07 10.38 2.20
CA ALA A 29 -10.41 10.82 2.53
C ALA A 29 -11.41 10.63 1.35
N ASP A 30 -10.96 10.23 0.16
CA ASP A 30 -11.87 9.74 -0.90
C ASP A 30 -12.55 8.44 -0.42
N PRO A 31 -13.89 8.44 -0.23
CA PRO A 31 -14.62 7.32 0.36
C PRO A 31 -14.64 6.05 -0.51
N ARG A 32 -14.06 6.07 -1.71
CA ARG A 32 -14.11 4.97 -2.68
C ARG A 32 -12.95 4.01 -2.49
N PHE A 33 -12.88 3.33 -1.34
CA PHE A 33 -11.95 2.21 -1.18
C PHE A 33 -12.28 1.11 -2.22
N PRO A 34 -11.41 0.83 -3.20
CA PRO A 34 -11.72 -0.15 -4.24
C PRO A 34 -11.91 -1.54 -3.62
N ARG A 35 -13.05 -2.19 -3.90
CA ARG A 35 -13.36 -3.51 -3.32
C ARG A 35 -12.40 -4.61 -3.75
N TRP A 36 -11.61 -4.37 -4.81
CA TRP A 36 -10.63 -5.32 -5.33
C TRP A 36 -9.26 -5.21 -4.63
N LEU A 37 -9.01 -4.13 -3.90
CA LEU A 37 -7.74 -3.84 -3.24
C LEU A 37 -7.32 -4.87 -2.16
N PRO A 38 -8.23 -5.48 -1.36
CA PRO A 38 -7.85 -6.52 -0.41
C PRO A 38 -7.65 -7.91 -1.02
N LEU A 39 -8.04 -8.15 -2.28
CA LEU A 39 -7.87 -9.46 -2.94
C LEU A 39 -6.41 -9.95 -3.01
N PRO A 40 -5.42 -9.14 -3.45
CA PRO A 40 -4.04 -9.59 -3.47
C PRO A 40 -3.55 -10.00 -2.08
N GLY A 41 -3.92 -9.26 -1.03
CA GLY A 41 -3.58 -9.64 0.34
C GLY A 41 -4.22 -10.95 0.78
N ALA A 42 -5.47 -11.19 0.42
CA ALA A 42 -6.17 -12.43 0.74
C ALA A 42 -5.55 -13.64 0.02
N LEU A 43 -5.21 -13.49 -1.26
CA LEU A 43 -4.55 -14.53 -2.05
C LEU A 43 -3.18 -14.88 -1.47
N PHE A 44 -2.38 -13.88 -1.10
CA PHE A 44 -1.06 -14.11 -0.49
C PHE A 44 -1.17 -14.78 0.88
N ALA A 45 -2.09 -14.35 1.74
CA ALA A 45 -2.29 -14.96 3.05
C ALA A 45 -2.74 -16.43 2.94
N LEU A 46 -3.68 -16.73 2.03
CA LEU A 46 -4.16 -18.08 1.76
C LEU A 46 -3.07 -18.95 1.15
N GLY A 47 -2.33 -18.43 0.16
CA GLY A 47 -1.22 -19.12 -0.47
C GLY A 47 -0.11 -19.46 0.52
N TRP A 48 0.23 -18.53 1.42
CA TRP A 48 1.20 -18.75 2.47
C TRP A 48 0.76 -19.83 3.46
N ALA A 49 -0.48 -19.75 3.96
CA ALA A 49 -1.02 -20.76 4.87
C ALA A 49 -1.06 -22.14 4.21
N GLY A 50 -1.48 -22.22 2.95
CA GLY A 50 -1.49 -23.45 2.17
C GLY A 50 -0.09 -24.02 1.95
N TYR A 51 0.89 -23.18 1.59
CA TYR A 51 2.28 -23.58 1.44
C TYR A 51 2.85 -24.13 2.74
N GLN A 52 2.65 -23.44 3.86
CA GLN A 52 3.17 -23.88 5.16
C GLN A 52 2.56 -25.21 5.62
N THR A 53 1.26 -25.41 5.38
CA THR A 53 0.63 -26.70 5.66
C THR A 53 1.15 -27.81 4.76
N ALA A 54 1.34 -27.55 3.46
CA ALA A 54 1.81 -28.56 2.52
C ALA A 54 3.30 -28.89 2.65
N ALA A 55 4.14 -27.89 2.94
CA ALA A 55 5.60 -28.01 2.92
C ALA A 55 6.21 -28.25 4.30
N MET A 56 5.57 -27.77 5.37
CA MET A 56 6.15 -27.75 6.72
C MET A 56 5.27 -28.43 7.78
N ASP A 57 4.18 -29.09 7.35
CA ASP A 57 3.20 -29.75 8.22
C ASP A 57 2.65 -28.83 9.33
N ALA A 58 2.61 -27.53 9.04
CA ALA A 58 2.12 -26.51 9.96
C ALA A 58 0.59 -26.43 9.91
N GLY A 59 -0.04 -26.10 11.04
CA GLY A 59 -1.49 -25.93 11.09
C GLY A 59 -1.97 -24.79 10.19
N PHE A 60 -2.96 -25.06 9.34
CA PHE A 60 -3.50 -24.07 8.40
C PHE A 60 -4.13 -22.86 9.09
N LEU A 61 -5.11 -23.11 9.98
CA LEU A 61 -5.78 -22.05 10.77
C LEU A 61 -4.81 -21.18 11.59
N PRO A 62 -3.89 -21.75 12.40
CA PRO A 62 -2.95 -20.93 13.15
C PRO A 62 -2.04 -20.13 12.24
N THR A 63 -1.57 -20.70 11.12
CA THR A 63 -0.73 -19.98 10.13
C THR A 63 -1.51 -18.86 9.41
N LEU A 64 -2.79 -19.08 9.13
CA LEU A 64 -3.67 -18.09 8.50
C LEU A 64 -3.96 -16.92 9.46
N LEU A 65 -4.19 -17.20 10.75
CA LEU A 65 -4.34 -16.17 11.79
C LEU A 65 -3.03 -15.43 12.02
N TRP A 66 -1.92 -16.16 12.18
CA TRP A 66 -0.59 -15.61 12.33
C TRP A 66 0.46 -16.55 11.70
N PRO A 67 1.22 -16.11 10.68
CA PRO A 67 1.41 -14.73 10.22
C PRO A 67 0.46 -14.26 9.09
N GLY A 68 -0.53 -15.05 8.67
CA GLY A 68 -1.36 -14.74 7.50
C GLY A 68 -2.10 -13.40 7.55
N VAL A 69 -2.60 -12.98 8.72
CA VAL A 69 -3.19 -11.63 8.90
C VAL A 69 -2.17 -10.51 8.66
N ALA A 70 -0.91 -10.71 9.07
CA ALA A 70 0.14 -9.72 8.84
C ALA A 70 0.47 -9.61 7.34
N ILE A 71 0.52 -10.75 6.63
CA ILE A 71 0.71 -10.78 5.17
C ILE A 71 -0.44 -10.05 4.48
N PHE A 72 -1.69 -10.35 4.86
CA PHE A 72 -2.87 -9.68 4.33
C PHE A 72 -2.79 -8.16 4.49
N ALA A 73 -2.49 -7.68 5.70
CA ALA A 73 -2.40 -6.26 6.00
C ALA A 73 -1.29 -5.57 5.20
N LEU A 74 -0.07 -6.14 5.21
CA LEU A 74 1.08 -5.57 4.51
C LEU A 74 0.87 -5.51 2.99
N VAL A 75 0.35 -6.59 2.40
CA VAL A 75 0.10 -6.63 0.95
C VAL A 75 -1.05 -5.70 0.56
N THR A 76 -2.09 -5.58 1.39
CA THR A 76 -3.19 -4.63 1.14
C THR A 76 -2.69 -3.19 1.22
N VAL A 77 -1.85 -2.86 2.20
CA VAL A 77 -1.23 -1.54 2.32
C VAL A 77 -0.28 -1.26 1.14
N ALA A 78 0.53 -2.24 0.72
CA ALA A 78 1.42 -2.09 -0.43
C ALA A 78 0.64 -1.89 -1.74
N ALA A 79 -0.43 -2.68 -1.94
CA ALA A 79 -1.34 -2.50 -3.07
C ALA A 79 -2.04 -1.13 -3.02
N TRP A 80 -2.33 -0.63 -1.82
CA TRP A 80 -2.96 0.67 -1.64
C TRP A 80 -2.03 1.81 -2.02
N PHE A 81 -0.77 1.76 -1.58
CA PHE A 81 0.26 2.72 -2.03
C PHE A 81 0.47 2.65 -3.55
N GLY A 82 0.51 1.45 -4.14
CA GLY A 82 0.60 1.29 -5.59
C GLY A 82 -0.56 1.94 -6.34
N TRP A 83 -1.78 1.81 -5.81
CA TRP A 83 -2.97 2.46 -6.39
C TRP A 83 -2.94 3.99 -6.25
N GLN A 84 -2.46 4.51 -5.12
CA GLN A 84 -2.31 5.97 -4.92
C GLN A 84 -1.33 6.58 -5.93
N LEU A 85 -0.23 5.89 -6.24
CA LEU A 85 0.77 6.34 -7.23
C LEU A 85 0.26 6.35 -8.68
N GLU A 86 -0.86 5.71 -8.99
CA GLU A 86 -1.46 5.71 -10.34
C GLU A 86 -2.48 6.84 -10.53
N ILE A 87 -2.98 7.41 -9.43
CA ILE A 87 -4.00 8.48 -9.44
C ILE A 87 -3.37 9.88 -9.44
N ASP A 88 -2.16 9.99 -8.90
CA ASP A 88 -1.33 11.21 -8.86
C ASP A 88 -0.51 11.34 -10.17
#